data_AF-A0A534I0E0-F1
#
_entry.id   AF-A0A534I0E0-F1
#
_cell.length_a   1.000
_cell.length_b   1.000
_cell.length_c   1.000
_cell.angle_alpha   90.00
_cell.angle_beta   90.00
_cell.angle_gamma   90.00
#
_symmetry.space_group_name_H-M   'P 1'
#
loop_
_entity.id
_entity.type
_entity.pdbx_description
1 polymer ?
#
loop_
_entity_poly.entity_id
_entity_poly.type
_entity_poly.pdbx_seq_one_letter_code
_entity_poly.pdbx_strand_id
1 'polypeptide(L)'
;MYQETSMQWSNLIRRLAITLVASAAIGTQGARAGSSNNIVLVPPAGLPELAQKAGEAMFLREAHDGRTVLYMEQDQGTALAILDVTDPRHVKSDGTVRLDVPGVFDFISDLGSRAALIRFRQGQGSAVLDFHNDKRPSLKIIQGIPMQGSLVRLGNDGFTVTSPAEATPAPSDSFVDTSVIDIANLPDRVRVFDVKRVREEITNEATGTTFLLADDGLYLVRRPSVERDKESRERLRTDF
;
A
#
# COMPACT_ATOMS: atom_id res chain seq x y z
N MET A 1 -16.67 -67.92 -49.94
CA MET A 1 -16.54 -67.41 -51.32
C MET A 1 -15.74 -66.12 -51.25
N TYR A 2 -14.58 -66.07 -51.89
CA TYR A 2 -13.66 -64.92 -51.90
C TYR A 2 -14.26 -63.71 -52.60
N GLN A 3 -14.04 -62.50 -52.07
CA GLN A 3 -13.35 -61.43 -52.81
C GLN A 3 -13.00 -60.23 -51.91
N GLU A 4 -11.72 -59.87 -51.90
CA GLU A 4 -11.22 -58.53 -51.58
C GLU A 4 -11.72 -57.51 -52.62
N THR A 5 -11.93 -56.26 -52.20
CA THR A 5 -11.49 -55.07 -52.96
C THR A 5 -11.28 -53.88 -52.02
N SER A 6 -9.99 -53.58 -51.83
CA SER A 6 -9.29 -52.29 -51.64
C SER A 6 -10.06 -50.99 -51.29
N MET A 7 -9.54 -50.34 -50.24
CA MET A 7 -9.41 -48.91 -49.94
C MET A 7 -9.77 -47.88 -51.04
N GLN A 8 -10.57 -46.88 -50.65
CA GLN A 8 -10.25 -45.47 -50.93
C GLN A 8 -10.63 -44.59 -49.73
N TRP A 9 -9.65 -43.84 -49.25
CA TRP A 9 -9.80 -42.78 -48.25
C TRP A 9 -10.20 -41.47 -48.94
N SER A 10 -11.16 -40.76 -48.35
CA SER A 10 -11.14 -39.29 -48.39
C SER A 10 -11.88 -38.73 -47.18
N ASN A 11 -11.09 -38.16 -46.27
CA ASN A 11 -11.52 -37.40 -45.11
C ASN A 11 -12.23 -36.11 -45.54
N LEU A 12 -13.35 -35.77 -44.91
CA LEU A 12 -13.65 -34.37 -44.55
C LEU A 12 -14.84 -34.29 -43.57
N ILE A 13 -14.60 -34.64 -42.31
CA ILE A 13 -15.52 -34.32 -41.21
C ILE A 13 -15.21 -32.88 -40.78
N ARG A 14 -16.00 -31.91 -41.27
CA ARG A 14 -16.05 -30.55 -40.69
C ARG A 14 -16.74 -30.64 -39.32
N ARG A 15 -15.96 -30.74 -38.24
CA ARG A 15 -16.45 -30.50 -36.89
C ARG A 15 -16.51 -28.98 -36.67
N LEU A 16 -17.72 -28.43 -36.60
CA LEU A 16 -17.96 -27.08 -36.10
C LEU A 16 -17.65 -27.07 -34.60
N ALA A 17 -16.52 -26.47 -34.22
CA ALA A 17 -16.24 -26.12 -32.83
C ALA A 17 -16.97 -24.82 -32.51
N ILE A 18 -17.99 -24.90 -31.65
CA ILE A 18 -18.62 -23.72 -31.06
C ILE A 18 -17.68 -23.26 -29.94
N THR A 19 -16.82 -22.29 -30.24
CA THR A 19 -15.99 -21.63 -29.23
C THR A 19 -16.89 -20.74 -28.39
N LEU A 20 -17.20 -21.18 -27.17
CA LEU A 20 -17.86 -20.38 -26.16
C LEU A 20 -16.86 -19.32 -25.68
N VAL A 21 -16.89 -18.15 -26.30
CA VAL A 21 -16.14 -16.99 -25.82
C VAL A 21 -16.86 -16.52 -24.55
N ALA A 22 -16.36 -16.98 -23.40
CA ALA A 22 -16.72 -16.39 -22.13
C ALA A 22 -16.13 -14.98 -22.09
N SER A 23 -16.92 -13.98 -22.50
CA SER A 23 -16.60 -12.58 -22.32
C SER A 23 -16.59 -12.29 -20.81
N ALA A 24 -15.42 -12.38 -20.18
CA ALA A 24 -15.23 -11.81 -18.86
C ALA A 24 -15.43 -10.30 -18.99
N ALA A 25 -16.56 -9.80 -18.48
CA ALA A 25 -16.75 -8.38 -18.29
C ALA A 25 -15.73 -7.93 -17.24
N ILE A 26 -14.61 -7.34 -17.69
CA ILE A 26 -13.72 -6.59 -16.81
C ILE A 26 -14.51 -5.36 -16.40
N GLY A 27 -15.23 -5.45 -15.29
CA GLY A 27 -15.80 -4.29 -14.63
C GLY A 27 -14.63 -3.45 -14.12
N THR A 28 -14.25 -2.43 -14.88
CA THR A 28 -13.37 -1.37 -14.39
C THR A 28 -14.12 -0.67 -13.26
N GLN A 29 -13.91 -1.11 -12.01
CA GLN A 29 -14.36 -0.36 -10.84
C GLN A 29 -13.44 0.85 -10.72
N GLY A 30 -13.78 1.92 -11.46
CA GLY A 30 -13.12 3.21 -11.37
C GLY A 30 -13.33 3.86 -10.01
N ALA A 31 -12.51 4.85 -9.71
CA ALA A 31 -12.64 5.67 -8.51
C ALA A 31 -14.08 6.19 -8.35
N ARG A 32 -14.58 6.18 -7.11
CA ARG A 32 -15.94 6.58 -6.79
C ARG A 32 -15.91 7.85 -5.92
N ALA A 33 -16.68 8.85 -6.31
CA ALA A 33 -16.74 10.14 -5.61
C ALA A 33 -17.96 10.24 -4.69
N GLY A 34 -17.81 10.94 -3.57
CA GLY A 34 -18.94 11.37 -2.72
C GLY A 34 -19.80 12.44 -3.38
N SER A 35 -21.01 12.68 -2.86
CA SER A 35 -21.98 13.62 -3.46
C SER A 35 -21.49 15.06 -3.56
N SER A 36 -20.54 15.47 -2.71
CA SER A 36 -19.92 16.79 -2.76
C SER A 36 -18.64 16.87 -3.62
N ASN A 37 -18.17 15.74 -4.19
CA ASN A 37 -16.84 15.60 -4.80
C ASN A 37 -15.66 15.99 -3.88
N ASN A 38 -15.87 16.19 -2.58
CA ASN A 38 -14.80 16.52 -1.63
C ASN A 38 -14.06 15.28 -1.11
N ILE A 39 -14.62 14.10 -1.30
CA ILE A 39 -14.01 12.81 -0.97
C ILE A 39 -14.09 11.91 -2.19
N VAL A 40 -12.96 11.31 -2.56
CA VAL A 40 -12.87 10.32 -3.64
C VAL A 40 -12.22 9.06 -3.10
N LEU A 41 -12.89 7.91 -3.24
CA LEU A 41 -12.29 6.62 -2.93
C LEU A 41 -11.69 6.02 -4.20
N VAL A 42 -10.42 5.65 -4.13
CA VAL A 42 -9.73 4.85 -5.16
C VAL A 42 -9.53 3.44 -4.62
N PRO A 43 -10.20 2.42 -5.21
CA PRO A 43 -10.00 1.03 -4.81
C PRO A 43 -8.68 0.46 -5.35
N PRO A 44 -8.20 -0.70 -4.85
CA PRO A 44 -6.95 -1.32 -5.31
C PRO A 44 -6.89 -1.48 -6.84
N ALA A 45 -7.99 -1.88 -7.48
CA ALA A 45 -8.08 -2.03 -8.93
C ALA A 45 -7.82 -0.72 -9.73
N GLY A 46 -7.91 0.44 -9.09
CA GLY A 46 -7.57 1.75 -9.66
C GLY A 46 -6.12 2.19 -9.42
N LEU A 47 -5.31 1.35 -8.77
CA LEU A 47 -3.91 1.62 -8.41
C LEU A 47 -2.95 0.68 -9.16
N PRO A 48 -1.63 0.98 -9.17
CA PRO A 48 -0.64 0.09 -9.76
C PRO A 48 -0.67 -1.33 -9.17
N GLU A 49 -0.21 -2.32 -9.93
CA GLU A 49 -0.27 -3.75 -9.55
C GLU A 49 0.33 -4.05 -8.17
N LEU A 50 1.40 -3.36 -7.77
CA LEU A 50 1.99 -3.53 -6.43
C LEU A 50 1.03 -3.15 -5.30
N ALA A 51 0.12 -2.20 -5.52
CA ALA A 51 -0.89 -1.74 -4.56
C ALA A 51 -2.12 -2.65 -4.53
N GLN A 52 -2.26 -3.57 -5.48
CA GLN A 52 -3.35 -4.55 -5.54
C GLN A 52 -3.06 -5.81 -4.72
N LYS A 53 -1.85 -5.93 -4.18
CA LYS A 53 -1.46 -7.03 -3.31
C LYS A 53 -1.69 -6.65 -1.85
N ALA A 54 -2.08 -7.64 -1.06
CA ALA A 54 -2.12 -7.53 0.39
C ALA A 54 -0.75 -7.15 0.95
N GLY A 55 -0.75 -6.42 2.06
CA GLY A 55 0.45 -6.13 2.84
C GLY A 55 0.16 -6.20 4.34
N GLU A 56 1.18 -6.34 5.17
CA GLU A 56 1.00 -6.44 6.63
C GLU A 56 1.29 -5.15 7.38
N ALA A 57 2.09 -4.25 6.79
CA ALA A 57 2.41 -2.95 7.36
C ALA A 57 2.75 -1.93 6.27
N MET A 58 2.58 -0.64 6.55
CA MET A 58 2.97 0.45 5.66
C MET A 58 3.71 1.58 6.36
N PHE A 59 4.47 2.34 5.58
CA PHE A 59 5.24 3.48 6.08
C PHE A 59 5.31 4.59 5.03
N LEU A 60 4.87 5.78 5.41
CA LEU A 60 4.86 6.95 4.56
C LEU A 60 6.03 7.88 4.95
N ARG A 61 6.79 8.35 3.97
CA ARG A 61 7.82 9.38 4.19
C ARG A 61 7.98 10.33 3.02
N GLU A 62 8.50 11.50 3.32
CA GLU A 62 9.08 12.39 2.31
C GLU A 62 10.53 11.97 2.02
N ALA A 63 10.84 11.72 0.75
CA ALA A 63 12.17 11.44 0.26
C ALA A 63 12.97 12.73 0.08
N HIS A 64 14.30 12.62 -0.02
CA HIS A 64 15.19 13.78 -0.11
C HIS A 64 14.99 14.63 -1.37
N ASP A 65 14.43 14.05 -2.42
CA ASP A 65 14.09 14.73 -3.67
C ASP A 65 12.70 15.38 -3.67
N GLY A 66 12.04 15.42 -2.51
CA GLY A 66 10.71 16.01 -2.31
C GLY A 66 9.55 15.09 -2.70
N ARG A 67 9.83 13.86 -3.14
CA ARG A 67 8.79 12.87 -3.41
C ARG A 67 8.19 12.36 -2.12
N THR A 68 6.89 12.12 -2.10
CA THR A 68 6.27 11.34 -1.02
C THR A 68 6.23 9.88 -1.44
N VAL A 69 6.84 9.01 -0.64
CA VAL A 69 6.97 7.58 -0.94
C VAL A 69 6.24 6.78 0.14
N LEU A 70 5.38 5.87 -0.31
CA LEU A 70 4.72 4.88 0.54
C LEU A 70 5.41 3.53 0.35
N TYR A 71 5.91 2.99 1.45
CA TYR A 71 6.46 1.65 1.53
C TYR A 71 5.42 0.70 2.10
N MET A 72 5.28 -0.49 1.54
CA MET A 72 4.41 -1.54 2.07
C MET A 72 5.20 -2.82 2.23
N GLU A 73 5.15 -3.40 3.42
CA GLU A 73 5.57 -4.77 3.65
C GLU A 73 4.61 -5.70 2.89
N GLN A 74 5.16 -6.69 2.20
CA GLN A 74 4.44 -7.69 1.42
C GLN A 74 5.17 -9.04 1.48
N ASP A 75 4.49 -10.08 0.99
CA ASP A 75 5.05 -11.44 0.87
C ASP A 75 5.66 -11.95 2.19
N GLN A 76 4.93 -11.75 3.30
CA GLN A 76 5.29 -12.24 4.64
C GLN A 76 6.68 -11.78 5.11
N GLY A 77 6.98 -10.51 4.89
CA GLY A 77 8.20 -9.81 5.28
C GLY A 77 9.25 -9.79 4.18
N THR A 78 9.14 -10.66 3.18
CA THR A 78 10.22 -10.89 2.22
C THR A 78 10.24 -9.89 1.07
N ALA A 79 9.20 -9.06 0.93
CA ALA A 79 9.12 -8.02 -0.09
C ALA A 79 8.73 -6.68 0.53
N LEU A 80 9.32 -5.62 -0.03
CA LEU A 80 8.94 -4.24 0.26
C LEU A 80 8.52 -3.57 -1.05
N ALA A 81 7.22 -3.31 -1.20
CA ALA A 81 6.70 -2.53 -2.31
C ALA A 81 6.92 -1.04 -2.08
N ILE A 82 7.26 -0.33 -3.16
CA ILE A 82 7.59 1.08 -3.14
C ILE A 82 6.67 1.80 -4.11
N LEU A 83 5.88 2.74 -3.60
CA LEU A 83 4.95 3.55 -4.38
C LEU A 83 5.33 5.03 -4.25
N ASP A 84 5.40 5.72 -5.39
CA ASP A 84 5.42 7.18 -5.41
C ASP A 84 3.97 7.68 -5.30
N VAL A 85 3.67 8.35 -4.19
CA VAL A 85 2.35 8.88 -3.84
C VAL A 85 2.36 10.40 -3.76
N THR A 86 3.35 11.05 -4.38
CA THR A 86 3.50 12.52 -4.38
C THR A 86 2.27 13.21 -4.96
N ASP A 87 1.74 12.69 -6.07
CA ASP A 87 0.43 13.08 -6.62
C ASP A 87 -0.59 11.97 -6.35
N PRO A 88 -1.55 12.16 -5.43
CA PRO A 88 -2.54 11.13 -5.12
C PRO A 88 -3.49 10.82 -6.30
N ARG A 89 -3.52 11.65 -7.35
CA ARG A 89 -4.25 11.33 -8.61
C ARG A 89 -3.52 10.31 -9.47
N HIS A 90 -2.21 10.21 -9.32
CA HIS A 90 -1.32 9.46 -10.20
C HIS A 90 -0.28 8.70 -9.39
N VAL A 91 -0.75 7.81 -8.51
CA VAL A 91 0.12 6.89 -7.78
C VAL A 91 0.91 6.03 -8.76
N LYS A 92 2.23 5.94 -8.57
CA LYS A 92 3.12 5.17 -9.43
C LYS A 92 3.78 4.04 -8.64
N SER A 93 4.00 2.93 -9.33
CA SER A 93 4.88 1.86 -8.84
C SER A 93 6.33 2.26 -9.08
N ASP A 94 7.09 2.36 -8.00
CA ASP A 94 8.52 2.68 -8.03
C ASP A 94 9.42 1.44 -7.95
N GLY A 95 8.87 0.32 -7.48
CA GLY A 95 9.52 -0.99 -7.55
C GLY A 95 9.23 -1.87 -6.34
N THR A 96 9.91 -3.00 -6.28
CA THR A 96 9.90 -3.92 -5.14
C THR A 96 11.32 -4.30 -4.78
N VAL A 97 11.61 -4.34 -3.48
CA VAL A 97 12.89 -4.83 -2.95
C VAL A 97 12.64 -6.13 -2.20
N ARG A 98 13.48 -7.13 -2.44
CA ARG A 98 13.49 -8.34 -1.62
C ARG A 98 14.31 -8.10 -0.36
N LEU A 99 13.74 -8.50 0.77
CA LEU A 99 14.36 -8.40 2.08
C LEU A 99 14.72 -9.80 2.57
N ASP A 100 15.95 -9.95 3.06
CA ASP A 100 16.39 -11.16 3.75
C ASP A 100 16.13 -10.96 5.25
N VAL A 101 14.94 -11.37 5.68
CA VAL A 101 14.41 -11.11 7.02
C VAL A 101 13.79 -12.36 7.64
N PRO A 102 13.76 -12.46 8.98
CA PRO A 102 13.22 -13.63 9.67
C PRO A 102 11.69 -13.75 9.64
N GLY A 103 10.96 -12.71 9.20
CA GLY A 103 9.50 -12.74 9.07
C GLY A 103 8.87 -11.36 8.88
N VAL A 104 7.54 -11.32 9.03
CA VAL A 104 6.70 -10.12 9.02
C VAL A 104 7.18 -9.11 10.05
N PHE A 105 7.09 -7.84 9.73
CA PHE A 105 7.49 -6.75 10.61
C PHE A 105 6.51 -5.58 10.58
N ASP A 106 6.54 -4.81 11.66
CA ASP A 106 5.82 -3.56 11.78
C ASP A 106 6.80 -2.38 11.74
N PHE A 107 6.39 -1.28 11.14
CA PHE A 107 7.12 -0.01 11.24
C PHE A 107 6.81 0.64 12.59
N ILE A 108 7.85 0.95 13.36
CA ILE A 108 7.71 1.45 14.73
C ILE A 108 7.86 2.96 14.78
N SER A 109 8.87 3.50 14.11
CA SER A 109 9.14 4.94 14.10
C SER A 109 9.99 5.33 12.90
N ASP A 110 9.86 6.57 12.47
CA ASP A 110 10.85 7.21 11.62
C ASP A 110 12.15 7.43 12.40
N LEU A 111 13.29 7.23 11.73
CA LEU A 111 14.61 7.51 12.27
C LEU A 111 15.23 8.67 11.48
N GLY A 112 14.54 9.81 11.53
CA GLY A 112 14.87 10.99 10.74
C GLY A 112 14.56 10.80 9.25
N SER A 113 15.29 11.50 8.39
CA SER A 113 15.00 11.54 6.95
C SER A 113 15.48 10.31 6.17
N ARG A 114 16.25 9.41 6.78
CA ARG A 114 16.98 8.35 6.06
C ARG A 114 16.73 6.94 6.53
N ALA A 115 15.99 6.74 7.61
CA ALA A 115 15.76 5.39 8.11
C ALA A 115 14.42 5.28 8.82
N ALA A 116 13.96 4.06 9.01
CA ALA A 116 12.87 3.71 9.92
C ALA A 116 13.32 2.55 10.81
N LEU A 117 12.79 2.51 12.03
CA LEU A 117 12.89 1.33 12.86
C LEU A 117 11.74 0.40 12.54
N ILE A 118 12.06 -0.86 12.38
CA ILE A 118 11.09 -1.93 12.29
C ILE A 118 11.25 -2.91 13.44
N ARG A 119 10.17 -3.60 13.78
CA ARG A 119 10.16 -4.71 14.73
C ARG A 119 9.56 -5.93 14.06
N PHE A 120 10.29 -7.04 14.09
CA PHE A 120 9.77 -8.29 13.61
C PHE A 120 8.69 -8.80 14.58
N ARG A 121 7.60 -9.33 14.02
CA ARG A 121 6.56 -9.98 14.81
C ARG A 121 7.13 -11.24 15.49
N GLN A 122 6.38 -11.78 16.44
CA GLN A 122 6.77 -13.00 17.19
C GLN A 122 8.09 -12.88 17.96
N GLY A 123 8.55 -11.67 18.26
CA GLY A 123 9.71 -11.43 19.12
C GLY A 123 11.06 -11.72 18.47
N GLN A 124 11.14 -11.77 17.13
CA GLN A 124 12.38 -12.04 16.39
C GLN A 124 13.37 -10.84 16.35
N GLY A 125 13.12 -9.81 17.16
CA GLY A 125 13.99 -8.65 17.31
C GLY A 125 13.58 -7.44 16.46
N SER A 126 14.53 -6.53 16.24
CA SER A 126 14.32 -5.27 15.54
C SER A 126 15.43 -5.02 14.52
N ALA A 127 15.13 -4.20 13.52
CA ALA A 127 16.07 -3.81 12.49
C ALA A 127 15.87 -2.35 12.09
N VAL A 128 16.90 -1.78 11.49
CA VAL A 128 16.82 -0.48 10.82
C VAL A 128 16.62 -0.73 9.34
N LEU A 129 15.56 -0.13 8.78
CA LEU A 129 15.38 0.00 7.35
C LEU A 129 16.01 1.32 6.90
N ASP A 130 17.08 1.23 6.11
CA ASP A 130 17.90 2.34 5.62
C ASP A 130 17.44 2.74 4.21
N PHE A 131 16.97 3.98 4.07
CA PHE A 131 16.47 4.60 2.85
C PHE A 131 17.49 5.51 2.17
N HIS A 132 18.80 5.37 2.45
CA HIS A 132 19.83 6.16 1.76
C HIS A 132 19.74 6.02 0.23
N ASN A 133 19.35 4.84 -0.24
CA ASN A 133 18.83 4.61 -1.58
C ASN A 133 17.34 4.28 -1.47
N ASP A 134 16.48 5.26 -1.75
CA ASP A 134 15.03 5.18 -1.60
C ASP A 134 14.37 4.12 -2.49
N LYS A 135 14.99 3.81 -3.64
CA LYS A 135 14.57 2.76 -4.58
C LYS A 135 15.13 1.38 -4.24
N ARG A 136 16.17 1.32 -3.41
CA ARG A 136 16.78 0.08 -2.93
C ARG A 136 17.08 0.17 -1.43
N PRO A 137 16.05 0.36 -0.58
CA PRO A 137 16.25 0.34 0.85
C PRO A 137 16.90 -0.96 1.29
N SER A 138 17.75 -0.86 2.30
CA SER A 138 18.48 -2.01 2.84
C SER A 138 18.16 -2.16 4.32
N LEU A 139 18.14 -3.41 4.78
CA LEU A 139 17.79 -3.72 6.15
C LEU A 139 19.04 -4.14 6.93
N LYS A 140 19.20 -3.59 8.12
CA LYS A 140 20.30 -3.90 9.04
C LYS A 140 19.71 -4.36 10.37
N ILE A 141 19.87 -5.63 10.69
CA ILE A 141 19.41 -6.22 11.95
C ILE A 141 20.21 -5.62 13.10
N ILE A 142 19.51 -5.17 14.15
CA ILE A 142 20.14 -4.66 15.36
C ILE A 142 20.41 -5.85 16.29
N GLN A 143 21.68 -6.25 16.41
CA GLN A 143 22.09 -7.32 17.32
C GLN A 143 22.33 -6.78 18.74
N GLY A 144 21.91 -7.53 19.76
CA GLY A 144 22.34 -7.31 21.15
C GLY A 144 21.62 -6.21 21.93
N ILE A 145 20.60 -5.55 21.37
CA ILE A 145 19.78 -4.57 22.10
C ILE A 145 18.35 -5.10 22.18
N PRO A 146 17.88 -5.56 23.35
CA PRO A 146 16.47 -5.87 23.53
C PRO A 146 15.67 -4.57 23.48
N MET A 147 15.16 -4.21 22.29
CA MET A 147 14.29 -3.05 22.07
C MET A 147 12.85 -3.34 22.53
N GLN A 148 12.70 -3.78 23.79
CA GLN A 148 11.40 -3.94 24.46
C GLN A 148 10.87 -2.60 25.01
N GLY A 149 11.66 -1.53 24.89
CA GLY A 149 11.38 -0.20 25.41
C GLY A 149 10.72 0.77 24.41
N SER A 150 10.28 1.92 24.93
CA SER A 150 9.90 3.06 24.08
C SER A 150 11.15 3.74 23.55
N LEU A 151 11.12 4.16 22.29
CA LEU A 151 12.23 4.86 21.65
C LEU A 151 11.98 6.35 21.71
N VAL A 152 12.90 7.06 22.34
CA VAL A 152 12.86 8.53 22.39
C VAL A 152 13.97 9.04 21.48
N ARG A 153 13.58 9.89 20.52
CA ARG A 153 14.50 10.51 19.58
C ARG A 153 15.51 11.41 20.32
N LEU A 154 16.79 11.18 20.12
CA LEU A 154 17.89 11.99 20.63
C LEU A 154 18.39 12.93 19.52
N GLY A 155 17.58 13.95 19.21
CA GLY A 155 17.88 14.90 18.14
C GLY A 155 17.98 14.22 16.76
N ASN A 156 19.06 14.51 16.02
CA ASN A 156 19.34 13.85 14.74
C ASN A 156 20.42 12.75 14.85
N ASP A 157 20.98 12.57 16.06
CA ASP A 157 22.22 11.82 16.26
C ASP A 157 21.98 10.42 16.84
N GLY A 158 20.77 10.13 17.32
CA GLY A 158 20.44 8.79 17.80
C GLY A 158 19.07 8.68 18.47
N PHE A 159 18.91 7.60 19.23
CA PHE A 159 17.70 7.27 19.99
C PHE A 159 18.10 6.72 21.35
N THR A 160 17.35 7.07 22.39
CA THR A 160 17.42 6.39 23.68
C THR A 160 16.33 5.32 23.73
N VAL A 161 16.66 4.20 24.36
CA VAL A 161 15.71 3.11 24.64
C VAL A 161 15.38 3.19 26.13
N THR A 162 14.14 3.53 26.48
CA THR A 162 13.70 3.54 27.88
C THR A 162 13.04 2.21 28.22
N SER A 163 13.31 1.66 29.41
CA SER A 163 12.64 0.45 29.90
C SER A 163 11.11 0.58 29.77
N PRO A 164 10.38 -0.52 29.48
CA PRO A 164 8.97 -0.45 29.13
C PRO A 164 8.14 0.22 30.23
N ALA A 165 7.63 1.42 29.96
CA ALA A 165 6.32 1.81 30.46
C ALA A 165 5.29 1.05 29.61
N GLU A 166 4.19 0.60 30.23
CA GLU A 166 3.13 -0.23 29.62
C GLU A 166 2.99 -0.01 28.12
N ALA A 167 3.32 -1.06 27.37
CA ALA A 167 3.44 -1.04 25.93
C ALA A 167 2.21 -0.39 25.30
N THR A 168 2.43 0.65 24.48
CA THR A 168 1.51 0.96 23.40
C THR A 168 1.23 -0.36 22.68
N PRO A 169 -0.03 -0.79 22.54
CA PRO A 169 -0.31 -2.07 21.90
C PRO A 169 0.36 -2.08 20.53
N ALA A 170 1.07 -3.18 20.24
CA ALA A 170 1.56 -3.46 18.89
C ALA A 170 0.40 -3.28 17.90
N PRO A 171 0.66 -2.87 16.64
CA PRO A 171 -0.36 -2.87 15.61
C PRO A 171 -1.05 -4.23 15.64
N SER A 172 -2.34 -4.21 15.95
CA SER A 172 -3.07 -5.44 16.21
C SER A 172 -3.07 -6.30 14.95
N ASP A 173 -2.96 -7.62 15.09
CA ASP A 173 -3.29 -8.58 14.02
C ASP A 173 -4.78 -8.51 13.59
N SER A 174 -5.55 -7.58 14.16
CA SER A 174 -6.98 -7.40 13.92
C SER A 174 -7.25 -6.52 12.72
N PHE A 175 -8.33 -6.86 12.02
CA PHE A 175 -8.85 -6.11 10.89
C PHE A 175 -10.14 -5.41 11.30
N VAL A 176 -10.34 -4.19 10.83
CA VAL A 176 -11.52 -3.37 11.14
C VAL A 176 -12.21 -2.97 9.84
N ASP A 177 -13.54 -3.05 9.83
CA ASP A 177 -14.33 -2.49 8.73
C ASP A 177 -14.42 -0.97 8.88
N THR A 178 -14.01 -0.23 7.86
CA THR A 178 -13.98 1.24 7.86
C THR A 178 -15.04 1.81 6.92
N SER A 179 -15.95 2.62 7.45
CA SER A 179 -16.92 3.37 6.64
C SER A 179 -16.43 4.79 6.37
N VAL A 180 -16.36 5.19 5.10
CA VAL A 180 -16.05 6.56 4.70
C VAL A 180 -17.36 7.34 4.53
N ILE A 181 -17.51 8.43 5.27
CA ILE A 181 -18.72 9.24 5.31
C ILE A 181 -18.38 10.68 4.91
N ASP A 182 -19.11 11.22 3.93
CA ASP A 182 -19.03 12.62 3.55
C ASP A 182 -20.00 13.44 4.39
N ILE A 183 -19.47 14.44 5.08
CA ILE A 183 -20.21 15.37 5.95
C ILE A 183 -20.29 16.78 5.38
N ALA A 184 -19.82 17.03 4.15
CA ALA A 184 -19.83 18.37 3.57
C ALA A 184 -21.26 18.91 3.33
N ASN A 185 -22.24 18.01 3.16
CA ASN A 185 -23.63 18.34 2.87
C ASN A 185 -24.56 17.98 4.05
N LEU A 186 -24.27 18.46 5.26
CA LEU A 186 -25.20 18.28 6.39
C LEU A 186 -26.53 19.02 6.11
N PRO A 187 -27.69 18.40 6.43
CA PRO A 187 -27.87 17.20 7.25
C PRO A 187 -27.74 15.86 6.50
N ASP A 188 -27.71 15.85 5.18
CA ASP A 188 -27.65 14.64 4.34
C ASP A 188 -26.22 14.07 4.31
N ARG A 189 -25.88 13.30 5.34
CA ARG A 189 -24.64 12.51 5.36
C ARG A 189 -24.70 11.44 4.28
N VAL A 190 -23.82 11.55 3.29
CA VAL A 190 -23.72 10.52 2.26
C VAL A 190 -22.62 9.56 2.68
N ARG A 191 -23.01 8.32 3.01
CA ARG A 191 -22.05 7.21 3.10
C ARG A 191 -21.43 7.06 1.72
N VAL A 192 -20.13 7.25 1.65
CA VAL A 192 -19.40 7.18 0.38
C VAL A 192 -19.15 5.70 0.10
N PHE A 193 -18.43 4.98 0.97
CA PHE A 193 -18.16 3.53 0.83
C PHE A 193 -17.80 2.85 2.16
N ASP A 194 -17.78 1.52 2.13
CA ASP A 194 -17.21 0.68 3.18
C ASP A 194 -15.96 -0.02 2.64
N VAL A 195 -14.83 0.11 3.33
CA VAL A 195 -13.61 -0.67 3.10
C VAL A 195 -13.60 -1.76 4.16
N LYS A 196 -13.51 -3.01 3.72
CA LYS A 196 -13.55 -4.17 4.61
C LYS A 196 -12.15 -4.52 5.04
N ARG A 197 -12.06 -5.02 6.27
CA ARG A 197 -10.85 -5.63 6.80
C ARG A 197 -9.59 -4.77 6.62
N VAL A 198 -9.67 -3.51 7.03
CA VAL A 198 -8.53 -2.58 7.10
C VAL A 198 -7.65 -2.97 8.29
N ARG A 199 -6.36 -3.14 8.05
CA ARG A 199 -5.35 -3.42 9.09
C ARG A 199 -4.66 -2.15 9.55
N GLU A 200 -4.32 -1.28 8.62
CA GLU A 200 -3.54 -0.07 8.92
C GLU A 200 -4.10 1.13 8.14
N GLU A 201 -3.96 2.30 8.76
CA GLU A 201 -4.36 3.59 8.20
C GLU A 201 -3.24 4.61 8.40
N ILE A 202 -2.85 5.32 7.33
CA ILE A 202 -1.89 6.42 7.39
C ILE A 202 -2.45 7.60 6.61
N THR A 203 -2.38 8.80 7.19
CA THR A 203 -2.78 10.03 6.51
C THR A 203 -1.57 10.88 6.13
N ASN A 204 -1.51 11.31 4.87
CA ASN A 204 -0.61 12.35 4.42
C ASN A 204 -1.21 13.72 4.76
N GLU A 205 -0.74 14.33 5.85
CA GLU A 205 -1.22 15.64 6.32
C GLU A 205 -1.06 16.76 5.28
N ALA A 206 -0.09 16.67 4.38
CA ALA A 206 0.13 17.70 3.37
C ALA A 206 -0.98 17.72 2.30
N THR A 207 -1.50 16.54 1.92
CA THR A 207 -2.54 16.39 0.88
C THR A 207 -3.92 16.06 1.45
N GLY A 208 -4.01 15.68 2.72
CA GLY A 208 -5.21 15.13 3.33
C GLY A 208 -5.61 13.76 2.76
N THR A 209 -4.73 13.07 2.03
CA THR A 209 -4.99 11.73 1.50
C THR A 209 -4.76 10.70 2.59
N THR A 210 -5.75 9.84 2.82
CA THR A 210 -5.65 8.71 3.74
C THR A 210 -5.46 7.42 2.96
N PHE A 211 -4.43 6.66 3.31
CA PHE A 211 -4.12 5.33 2.81
C PHE A 211 -4.72 4.31 3.77
N LEU A 212 -5.46 3.33 3.23
CA LEU A 212 -6.03 2.24 4.00
C LEU A 212 -5.48 0.93 3.45
N LEU A 213 -4.71 0.21 4.26
CA LEU A 213 -4.16 -1.09 3.91
C LEU A 213 -5.14 -2.17 4.35
N ALA A 214 -5.79 -2.82 3.40
CA ALA A 214 -6.73 -3.92 3.62
C ALA A 214 -6.14 -5.26 3.14
N ASP A 215 -6.83 -6.36 3.43
CA ASP A 215 -6.39 -7.70 3.04
C ASP A 215 -6.47 -7.98 1.54
N ASP A 216 -7.20 -7.17 0.78
CA ASP A 216 -7.29 -7.21 -0.68
C ASP A 216 -6.47 -6.10 -1.38
N GLY A 217 -5.70 -5.32 -0.61
CA GLY A 217 -4.76 -4.31 -1.13
C GLY A 217 -4.97 -2.91 -0.57
N LEU A 218 -4.38 -1.93 -1.24
CA LEU A 218 -4.37 -0.53 -0.83
C LEU A 218 -5.59 0.22 -1.36
N TYR A 219 -6.25 0.98 -0.49
CA TYR A 219 -7.25 1.97 -0.86
C TYR A 219 -6.73 3.38 -0.57
N LEU A 220 -7.11 4.36 -1.39
CA LEU A 220 -6.88 5.78 -1.14
C LEU A 220 -8.20 6.50 -0.91
N VAL A 221 -8.32 7.19 0.22
CA VAL A 221 -9.36 8.19 0.48
C VAL A 221 -8.75 9.56 0.21
N ARG A 222 -9.10 10.13 -0.93
CA ARG A 222 -8.59 11.39 -1.44
C ARG A 222 -9.46 12.56 -1.03
N ARG A 223 -8.84 13.72 -0.85
CA ARG A 223 -9.50 14.99 -0.52
C ARG A 223 -9.14 16.08 -1.55
N PRO A 224 -9.79 16.13 -2.72
CA PRO A 224 -9.41 17.01 -3.82
C PRO A 224 -9.32 18.51 -3.49
N SER A 225 -10.06 18.99 -2.48
CA SER A 225 -9.92 20.38 -2.00
C SER A 225 -8.56 20.64 -1.37
N VAL A 226 -8.13 19.78 -0.44
CA VAL A 226 -6.83 19.89 0.25
C VAL A 226 -5.66 19.69 -0.72
N GLU A 227 -5.81 18.76 -1.66
CA GLU A 227 -4.84 18.54 -2.75
C GLU A 227 -4.59 19.84 -3.54
N ARG A 228 -5.66 20.54 -3.96
CA ARG A 228 -5.56 21.82 -4.69
C ARG A 228 -4.97 22.95 -3.86
N ASP A 229 -5.27 22.99 -2.56
CA ASP A 229 -4.72 24.00 -1.64
C ASP A 229 -3.21 23.83 -1.47
N LYS A 230 -2.71 22.59 -1.40
CA LYS A 230 -1.27 22.30 -1.42
C LYS A 230 -0.63 22.77 -2.73
N GLU A 231 -1.19 22.37 -3.88
CA GLU A 231 -0.67 22.77 -5.20
C GLU A 231 -0.57 24.29 -5.34
N SER A 232 -1.59 25.01 -4.87
CA SER A 232 -1.64 26.47 -4.94
C SER A 232 -0.54 27.11 -4.08
N ARG A 233 -0.31 26.60 -2.86
CA ARG A 233 0.78 27.06 -1.98
C ARG A 233 2.15 26.79 -2.57
N GLU A 234 2.35 25.65 -3.20
CA GLU A 234 3.62 25.29 -3.82
C GLU A 234 3.94 26.16 -5.04
N ARG A 235 2.95 26.45 -5.89
CA ARG A 235 3.11 27.39 -7.01
C ARG A 235 3.54 28.77 -6.53
N LEU A 236 2.84 29.32 -5.54
CA LEU A 236 3.17 30.62 -4.95
C LEU A 236 4.58 30.67 -4.35
N ARG A 237 5.13 29.54 -3.88
CA ARG A 237 6.49 29.48 -3.34
C ARG A 237 7.57 29.46 -4.43
N THR A 238 7.22 29.14 -5.67
CA THR A 238 8.18 28.98 -6.78
C THR A 238 8.30 30.25 -7.63
N ASP A 239 7.38 31.20 -7.46
CA ASP A 239 7.33 32.48 -8.18
C ASP A 239 8.11 33.63 -7.48
N PHE A 240 8.81 33.33 -6.38
CA PHE A 240 9.70 34.26 -5.65
C PHE A 240 11.12 33.72 -5.58
#